data_AF-A0A1G4RHE9-F1
#
_entry.id   AF-A0A1G4RHE9-F1
#
_cell.length_a   1.000
_cell.length_b   1.000
_cell.length_c   1.000
_cell.angle_alpha   90.00
_cell.angle_beta   90.00
_cell.angle_gamma   90.00
#
_symmetry.space_group_name_H-M   'P 1'
#
loop_
_entity.id
_entity.type
_entity.pdbx_description
1 polymer ?
#
loop_
_entity_poly.entity_id
_entity_poly.type
_entity_poly.pdbx_seq_one_letter_code
_entity_poly.pdbx_strand_id
1 'polypeptide(L)'
;MQDLHGSSLFGDVTGKPAETLSKKGFAEAIGVSAGRVSQMIAGGLPVEPNGRIHVARGKAWVAENVDPNRRRASLDGPASSASTPPALVSHRAVRDAAEAEIARLKAERMGRALIDRAATLRTIESRARFERDAWLGWVNRAAPDIASTTGADLAATVAVLDRLVRAQLNVLADLPLDKLGASDDDWQGDDA
;
A
#
# COMPACT_ATOMS: atom_id res chain seq x y z
N MET A 1 -23.94 39.59 -84.73
CA MET A 1 -24.64 38.31 -84.46
C MET A 1 -23.58 37.24 -84.52
N GLN A 2 -22.99 36.89 -83.37
CA GLN A 2 -23.31 35.69 -82.56
C GLN A 2 -22.69 34.43 -83.19
N ASP A 3 -21.83 33.59 -82.60
CA ASP A 3 -21.20 33.39 -81.27
C ASP A 3 -19.93 32.54 -81.56
N LEU A 4 -18.70 32.81 -81.10
CA LEU A 4 -18.03 32.53 -79.80
C LEU A 4 -17.93 31.06 -79.32
N HIS A 5 -16.66 30.59 -79.24
CA HIS A 5 -16.05 29.49 -78.45
C HIS A 5 -16.30 28.03 -78.90
N GLY A 6 -15.33 27.11 -78.85
CA GLY A 6 -14.03 27.14 -78.17
C GLY A 6 -13.10 25.98 -78.57
N SER A 7 -11.81 26.23 -78.37
CA SER A 7 -10.74 25.22 -78.39
C SER A 7 -10.81 24.32 -77.16
N SER A 8 -10.44 23.05 -77.32
CA SER A 8 -9.86 22.27 -76.22
C SER A 8 -8.72 21.40 -76.79
N LEU A 9 -7.52 21.97 -76.73
CA LEU A 9 -6.24 21.28 -76.75
C LEU A 9 -5.88 20.99 -75.29
N PHE A 10 -5.33 19.80 -75.05
CA PHE A 10 -4.78 19.28 -73.79
C PHE A 10 -5.75 18.55 -72.86
N GLY A 11 -5.69 17.22 -72.98
CA GLY A 11 -6.14 16.28 -71.99
C GLY A 11 -5.18 16.18 -70.80
N ASP A 12 -5.82 15.90 -69.66
CA ASP A 12 -5.43 14.97 -68.61
C ASP A 12 -4.29 15.32 -67.64
N VAL A 13 -4.66 16.12 -66.64
CA VAL A 13 -4.19 15.96 -65.25
C VAL A 13 -5.39 15.56 -64.40
N THR A 14 -5.62 14.26 -64.23
CA THR A 14 -6.49 13.75 -63.16
C THR A 14 -5.79 13.95 -61.81
N GLY A 15 -5.83 15.17 -61.30
CA GLY A 15 -5.51 15.52 -59.93
C GLY A 15 -6.73 16.18 -59.31
N LYS A 16 -7.57 15.41 -58.61
CA LYS A 16 -8.43 16.02 -57.57
C LYS A 16 -7.48 16.77 -56.64
N PRO A 17 -7.67 18.09 -56.39
CA PRO A 17 -6.74 18.81 -55.53
C PRO A 17 -6.69 18.08 -54.19
N ALA A 18 -5.50 17.63 -53.80
CA ALA A 18 -5.29 16.96 -52.54
C ALA A 18 -5.64 17.97 -51.44
N GLU A 19 -6.84 17.86 -50.88
CA GLU A 19 -7.33 18.77 -49.85
C GLU A 19 -6.40 18.66 -48.65
N THR A 20 -5.53 19.65 -48.49
CA THR A 20 -4.67 19.80 -47.32
C THR A 20 -5.43 20.63 -46.32
N LEU A 21 -5.64 20.12 -45.12
CA LEU A 21 -6.29 20.86 -44.04
C LEU A 21 -5.26 21.31 -43.02
N SER A 22 -5.59 22.41 -42.32
CA SER A 22 -4.88 22.73 -41.08
C SER A 22 -5.13 21.63 -40.06
N LYS A 23 -4.27 21.55 -39.04
CA LYS A 23 -4.44 20.61 -37.92
C LYS A 23 -5.83 20.65 -37.28
N LYS A 24 -6.43 21.84 -37.16
CA LYS A 24 -7.79 22.03 -36.64
C LYS A 24 -8.84 21.48 -37.62
N GLY A 25 -8.73 21.80 -38.91
CA GLY A 25 -9.65 21.28 -39.94
C GLY A 25 -9.59 19.76 -40.07
N PHE A 26 -8.39 19.17 -39.96
CA PHE A 26 -8.24 17.72 -39.96
C PHE A 26 -8.85 17.06 -38.72
N ALA A 27 -8.75 17.69 -37.55
CA ALA A 27 -9.37 17.20 -36.31
C ALA A 27 -10.90 17.13 -36.43
N GLU A 28 -11.51 18.18 -36.98
CA GLU A 28 -12.95 18.22 -37.26
C GLU A 28 -13.36 17.14 -38.27
N ALA A 29 -12.58 16.95 -39.35
CA ALA A 29 -12.85 15.97 -40.39
C ALA A 29 -12.77 14.49 -39.93
N ILE A 30 -12.13 14.22 -38.79
CA ILE A 30 -12.06 12.87 -38.19
C ILE A 30 -12.79 12.77 -36.83
N GLY A 31 -13.45 13.86 -36.38
CA GLY A 31 -14.23 13.90 -35.15
C GLY A 31 -13.42 13.77 -33.85
N VAL A 32 -12.18 14.28 -33.82
CA VAL A 32 -11.33 14.25 -32.61
C VAL A 32 -10.87 15.65 -32.21
N SER A 33 -10.34 15.79 -30.98
CA SER A 33 -9.78 17.08 -30.54
C SER A 33 -8.47 17.42 -31.25
N ALA A 34 -8.18 18.71 -31.44
CA ALA A 34 -6.92 19.17 -32.03
C ALA A 34 -5.69 18.71 -31.22
N GLY A 35 -5.83 18.55 -29.90
CA GLY A 35 -4.81 17.97 -29.02
C GLY A 35 -4.52 16.49 -29.35
N ARG A 36 -5.55 15.72 -29.68
CA ARG A 36 -5.38 14.32 -30.12
C ARG A 36 -4.64 14.24 -31.45
N VAL A 37 -4.91 15.16 -32.38
CA VAL A 37 -4.14 15.27 -33.63
C VAL A 37 -2.67 15.62 -33.35
N SER A 38 -2.36 16.49 -32.37
CA SER A 38 -0.96 16.74 -31.94
C SER A 38 -0.24 15.45 -31.55
N GLN A 39 -0.90 14.59 -30.77
CA GLN A 39 -0.34 13.31 -30.33
C GLN A 39 -0.16 12.35 -31.51
N MET A 40 -1.06 12.36 -32.49
CA MET A 40 -0.92 11.55 -33.70
C MET A 40 0.27 12.02 -34.55
N ILE A 41 0.51 13.33 -34.66
CA ILE A 41 1.70 13.89 -35.32
C ILE A 41 2.97 13.44 -34.60
N ALA A 42 3.01 13.51 -33.26
CA ALA A 42 4.13 12.97 -32.49
C ALA A 42 4.30 11.45 -32.67
N GLY A 43 3.19 10.73 -32.92
CA GLY A 43 3.17 9.31 -33.23
C GLY A 43 3.49 8.95 -34.68
N GLY A 44 3.79 9.93 -35.55
CA GLY A 44 4.21 9.69 -36.93
C GLY A 44 3.15 9.91 -38.01
N LEU A 45 2.05 10.61 -37.70
CA LEU A 45 1.07 11.03 -38.71
C LEU A 45 1.78 11.90 -39.78
N PRO A 46 1.66 11.59 -41.09
CA PRO A 46 2.32 12.36 -42.14
C PRO A 46 1.78 13.80 -42.25
N VAL A 47 2.65 14.78 -42.05
CA VAL A 47 2.36 16.22 -42.19
C VAL A 47 3.33 16.81 -43.21
N GLU A 48 2.85 17.76 -44.01
CA GLU A 48 3.71 18.54 -44.89
C GLU A 48 4.66 19.46 -44.10
N PRO A 49 5.77 19.93 -44.69
CA PRO A 49 6.69 20.87 -44.04
C PRO A 49 6.05 22.18 -43.59
N ASN A 50 4.93 22.58 -44.22
CA ASN A 50 4.14 23.76 -43.88
C ASN A 50 3.14 23.52 -42.72
N GLY A 51 3.09 22.31 -42.14
CA GLY A 51 2.20 21.94 -41.05
C GLY A 51 0.79 21.53 -41.47
N ARG A 52 0.49 21.41 -42.77
CA ARG A 52 -0.81 20.96 -43.28
C ARG A 52 -0.85 19.44 -43.45
N ILE A 53 -2.05 18.88 -43.32
CA ILE A 53 -2.28 17.43 -43.35
C ILE A 53 -3.12 17.10 -44.57
N HIS A 54 -2.63 16.23 -45.45
CA HIS A 54 -3.44 15.66 -46.53
C HIS A 54 -4.53 14.77 -45.94
N VAL A 55 -5.80 15.10 -46.22
CA VAL A 55 -6.95 14.42 -45.59
C VAL A 55 -6.96 12.93 -45.88
N ALA A 56 -6.75 12.53 -47.14
CA ALA A 56 -6.78 11.12 -47.54
C ALA A 56 -5.66 10.30 -46.88
N ARG A 57 -4.42 10.81 -46.91
CA ARG A 57 -3.26 10.16 -46.33
C ARG A 57 -3.34 10.08 -44.81
N GLY A 58 -3.82 11.15 -44.17
CA GLY A 58 -4.02 11.18 -42.73
C GLY A 58 -5.10 10.20 -42.27
N LYS A 59 -6.22 10.12 -42.99
CA LYS A 59 -7.29 9.15 -42.68
C LYS A 59 -6.83 7.70 -42.83
N ALA A 60 -6.03 7.39 -43.86
CA ALA A 60 -5.45 6.06 -44.06
C ALA A 60 -4.52 5.67 -42.89
N TRP A 61 -3.60 6.57 -42.52
CA TRP A 61 -2.71 6.33 -41.38
C TRP A 61 -3.48 6.14 -40.07
N VAL A 62 -4.54 6.91 -39.82
CA VAL A 62 -5.38 6.76 -38.63
C VAL A 62 -6.11 5.42 -38.61
N ALA A 63 -6.59 4.93 -39.76
CA ALA A 63 -7.24 3.63 -39.84
C ALA A 63 -6.26 2.48 -39.52
N GLU A 64 -5.01 2.60 -39.95
CA GLU A 64 -3.97 1.60 -39.74
C GLU A 64 -3.36 1.63 -38.34
N ASN A 65 -3.17 2.82 -37.76
CA ASN A 65 -2.34 3.00 -36.56
C ASN A 65 -3.14 3.32 -35.29
N VAL A 66 -4.43 3.60 -35.39
CA VAL A 66 -5.29 3.96 -34.25
C VAL A 66 -6.34 2.90 -34.02
N ASP A 67 -6.15 2.12 -32.96
CA ASP A 67 -7.06 1.05 -32.54
C ASP A 67 -8.52 1.56 -32.40
N PRO A 68 -9.48 1.02 -33.20
CA PRO A 68 -10.90 1.34 -33.09
C PRO A 68 -11.49 1.10 -31.70
N ASN A 69 -10.97 0.14 -30.92
CA ASN A 69 -11.49 -0.18 -29.59
C ASN A 69 -11.13 0.86 -28.54
N ARG A 70 -10.02 1.60 -28.72
CA ARG A 70 -9.74 2.79 -27.89
C ARG A 70 -10.75 3.91 -28.15
N ARG A 71 -11.35 3.99 -29.35
CA ARG A 71 -12.43 4.96 -29.62
C ARG A 71 -13.67 4.65 -28.79
N ARG A 72 -14.06 3.38 -28.66
CA ARG A 72 -15.23 2.95 -27.85
C ARG A 72 -15.07 3.29 -26.37
N ALA A 73 -13.89 3.07 -25.78
CA ALA A 73 -13.62 3.41 -24.38
C ALA A 73 -13.68 4.92 -24.09
N SER A 74 -13.50 5.78 -25.10
CA SER A 74 -13.62 7.24 -24.99
C SER A 74 -14.99 7.80 -25.43
N LEU A 75 -15.86 6.98 -26.03
CA LEU A 75 -17.23 7.35 -26.39
C LEU A 75 -18.23 6.99 -25.27
N ASP A 76 -17.81 6.21 -24.27
CA ASP A 76 -18.68 5.76 -23.18
C ASP A 76 -18.64 6.70 -21.98
N GLY A 77 -19.06 7.93 -22.23
CA GLY A 77 -19.43 8.90 -21.19
C GLY A 77 -20.06 10.17 -21.78
N PRO A 78 -21.16 10.69 -21.21
CA PRO A 78 -22.36 10.01 -20.73
C PRO A 78 -23.59 10.37 -21.60
N ALA A 79 -24.44 9.39 -21.95
CA ALA A 79 -25.91 9.54 -22.03
C ALA A 79 -26.66 8.21 -22.31
N SER A 80 -27.22 7.66 -21.22
CA SER A 80 -28.53 7.00 -21.08
C SER A 80 -28.89 5.63 -21.68
N SER A 81 -29.39 4.79 -20.76
CA SER A 81 -30.44 3.77 -20.85
C SER A 81 -30.07 2.29 -21.03
N ALA A 82 -29.98 1.62 -19.87
CA ALA A 82 -30.63 0.36 -19.50
C ALA A 82 -30.47 -0.89 -20.40
N SER A 83 -29.60 -1.82 -20.01
CA SER A 83 -30.00 -3.17 -19.55
C SER A 83 -28.77 -4.04 -19.23
N THR A 84 -28.72 -4.50 -17.98
CA THR A 84 -27.65 -5.23 -17.32
C THR A 84 -27.51 -6.68 -17.78
N PRO A 85 -26.29 -7.23 -17.97
CA PRO A 85 -26.02 -8.65 -17.74
C PRO A 85 -25.75 -8.89 -16.23
N PRO A 86 -26.43 -9.84 -15.57
CA PRO A 86 -26.47 -9.96 -14.10
C PRO A 86 -25.23 -10.59 -13.44
N ALA A 87 -24.14 -10.87 -14.15
CA ALA A 87 -23.02 -11.64 -13.61
C ALA A 87 -21.88 -10.80 -13.00
N LEU A 88 -21.67 -9.57 -13.45
CA LEU A 88 -20.50 -8.77 -13.04
C LEU A 88 -20.63 -8.14 -11.64
N VAL A 89 -21.86 -7.94 -11.17
CA VAL A 89 -22.12 -7.41 -9.82
C VAL A 89 -21.85 -8.48 -8.76
N SER A 90 -22.09 -9.76 -9.08
CA SER A 90 -21.88 -10.89 -8.16
C SER A 90 -20.39 -11.11 -7.86
N HIS A 91 -19.54 -11.17 -8.88
CA HIS A 91 -18.10 -11.42 -8.66
C HIS A 91 -17.38 -10.30 -7.92
N ARG A 92 -17.77 -9.03 -8.13
CA ARG A 92 -17.23 -7.89 -7.37
C ARG A 92 -17.69 -7.90 -5.92
N ALA A 93 -18.98 -8.12 -5.67
CA ALA A 93 -19.50 -8.21 -4.31
C ALA A 93 -18.88 -9.37 -3.51
N VAL A 94 -18.66 -10.53 -4.15
CA VAL A 94 -17.97 -11.68 -3.54
C VAL A 94 -16.53 -11.34 -3.21
N ARG A 95 -15.83 -10.65 -4.12
CA ARG A 95 -14.46 -10.19 -3.89
C ARG A 95 -14.37 -9.17 -2.75
N ASP A 96 -15.26 -8.17 -2.74
CA ASP A 96 -15.25 -7.11 -1.74
C ASP A 96 -15.60 -7.66 -0.35
N ALA A 97 -16.52 -8.62 -0.27
CA ALA A 97 -16.83 -9.33 0.97
C ALA A 97 -15.65 -10.18 1.46
N ALA A 98 -14.96 -10.87 0.55
CA ALA A 98 -13.77 -11.64 0.89
C ALA A 98 -12.61 -10.74 1.37
N GLU A 99 -12.41 -9.59 0.73
CA GLU A 99 -11.41 -8.59 1.15
C GLU A 99 -11.76 -7.97 2.52
N ALA A 100 -13.04 -7.69 2.78
CA ALA A 100 -13.51 -7.18 4.07
C ALA A 100 -13.31 -8.20 5.21
N GLU A 101 -13.59 -9.48 4.95
CA GLU A 101 -13.40 -10.55 5.94
C GLU A 101 -11.90 -10.79 6.21
N ILE A 102 -11.06 -10.76 5.17
CA ILE A 102 -9.60 -10.82 5.33
C ILE A 102 -9.09 -9.61 6.15
N ALA A 103 -9.62 -8.41 5.91
CA ALA A 103 -9.26 -7.21 6.66
C ALA A 103 -9.70 -7.29 8.13
N ARG A 104 -10.88 -7.84 8.41
CA ARG A 104 -11.38 -8.08 9.77
C ARG A 104 -10.55 -9.13 10.51
N LEU A 105 -10.26 -10.28 9.89
CA LEU A 105 -9.43 -11.31 10.48
C LEU A 105 -7.98 -10.84 10.70
N LYS A 106 -7.45 -9.99 9.81
CA LYS A 106 -6.17 -9.28 10.06
C LYS A 106 -6.28 -8.30 11.22
N ALA A 107 -7.38 -7.55 11.33
CA ALA A 107 -7.60 -6.64 12.46
C ALA A 107 -7.71 -7.40 13.79
N GLU A 108 -8.35 -8.57 13.82
CA GLU A 108 -8.47 -9.42 15.01
C GLU A 108 -7.16 -10.16 15.34
N ARG A 109 -6.40 -10.61 14.32
CA ARG A 109 -5.06 -11.21 14.49
C ARG A 109 -4.03 -10.18 14.95
N MET A 110 -4.06 -8.96 14.42
CA MET A 110 -3.33 -7.81 14.98
C MET A 110 -3.83 -7.51 16.41
N GLY A 111 -5.13 -7.71 16.65
CA GLY A 111 -5.79 -7.60 17.96
C GLY A 111 -5.41 -8.66 19.00
N ARG A 112 -4.62 -9.69 18.66
CA ARG A 112 -4.05 -10.67 19.61
C ARG A 112 -2.53 -10.84 19.49
N ALA A 113 -1.84 -10.00 18.72
CA ALA A 113 -0.38 -10.05 18.56
C ALA A 113 0.34 -8.72 18.91
N LEU A 114 -0.41 -7.63 19.12
CA LEU A 114 0.16 -6.38 19.63
C LEU A 114 0.11 -6.38 21.15
N ILE A 115 1.28 -6.52 21.76
CA ILE A 115 1.47 -6.24 23.17
C ILE A 115 1.54 -4.71 23.30
N ASP A 116 0.60 -4.11 24.06
CA ASP A 116 0.75 -2.72 24.48
C ASP A 116 1.98 -2.64 25.39
N ARG A 117 3.09 -2.16 24.82
CA ARG A 117 4.37 -2.03 25.52
C ARG A 117 4.23 -1.25 26.83
N ALA A 118 3.41 -0.20 26.85
CA ALA A 118 3.23 0.63 28.04
C ALA A 118 2.40 -0.11 29.10
N ALA A 119 1.33 -0.80 28.70
CA ALA A 119 0.56 -1.63 29.63
C ALA A 119 1.38 -2.79 30.19
N THR A 120 2.14 -3.49 29.34
CA THR A 120 2.99 -4.60 29.75
C THR A 120 4.11 -4.16 30.66
N LEU A 121 4.79 -3.05 30.36
CA LEU A 121 5.81 -2.50 31.24
C LEU A 121 5.23 -2.17 32.62
N ARG A 122 4.06 -1.49 32.67
CA ARG A 122 3.37 -1.21 33.95
C ARG A 122 3.02 -2.49 34.71
N THR A 123 2.53 -3.52 34.03
CA THR A 123 2.19 -4.80 34.66
C THR A 123 3.43 -5.49 35.22
N ILE A 124 4.52 -5.56 34.44
CA ILE A 124 5.78 -6.17 34.87
C ILE A 124 6.38 -5.39 36.05
N GLU A 125 6.46 -4.07 35.96
CA GLU A 125 6.94 -3.23 37.06
C GLU A 125 6.09 -3.37 38.32
N SER A 126 4.76 -3.47 38.17
CA SER A 126 3.86 -3.64 39.31
C SER A 126 4.04 -5.02 39.95
N ARG A 127 4.23 -6.05 39.13
CA ARG A 127 4.54 -7.39 39.62
C ARG A 127 5.90 -7.44 40.33
N ALA A 128 6.94 -6.84 39.75
CA ALA A 128 8.27 -6.79 40.35
C ALA A 128 8.27 -6.01 41.68
N ARG A 129 7.55 -4.87 41.75
CA ARG A 129 7.36 -4.12 43.01
C ARG A 129 6.65 -4.98 44.05
N PHE A 130 5.57 -5.65 43.66
CA PHE A 130 4.85 -6.56 44.55
C PHE A 130 5.74 -7.68 45.11
N GLU A 131 6.56 -8.30 44.26
CA GLU A 131 7.50 -9.34 44.68
C GLU A 131 8.57 -8.81 45.64
N ARG A 132 9.17 -7.66 45.33
CA ARG A 132 10.12 -6.98 46.23
C ARG A 132 9.50 -6.71 47.59
N ASP A 133 8.31 -6.13 47.61
CA ASP A 133 7.63 -5.76 48.85
C ASP A 133 7.19 -7.00 49.64
N ALA A 134 6.84 -8.10 48.95
CA ALA A 134 6.55 -9.39 49.58
C ALA A 134 7.78 -9.98 50.28
N TRP A 135 8.97 -9.90 49.67
CA TRP A 135 10.24 -10.32 50.27
C TRP A 135 10.62 -9.47 51.48
N LEU A 136 10.48 -8.14 51.38
CA LEU A 136 10.74 -7.24 52.51
C LEU A 136 9.74 -7.48 53.65
N GLY A 137 8.47 -7.72 53.34
CA GLY A 137 7.46 -8.08 54.33
C GLY A 137 7.70 -9.46 54.95
N TRP A 138 8.27 -10.41 54.20
CA TRP A 138 8.61 -11.74 54.69
C TRP A 138 9.68 -11.69 55.80
N VAL A 139 10.65 -10.77 55.72
CA VAL A 139 11.67 -10.59 56.78
C VAL A 139 11.02 -10.40 58.15
N ASN A 140 10.02 -9.53 58.25
CA ASN A 140 9.33 -9.25 59.52
C ASN A 140 8.51 -10.45 60.04
N ARG A 141 8.12 -11.38 59.16
CA ARG A 141 7.40 -12.61 59.55
C ARG A 141 8.36 -13.73 59.92
N ALA A 142 9.48 -13.87 59.22
CA ALA A 142 10.44 -14.95 59.43
C ALA A 142 11.40 -14.70 60.60
N ALA A 143 11.77 -13.44 60.87
CA ALA A 143 12.75 -13.11 61.90
C ALA A 143 12.34 -13.56 63.32
N PRO A 144 11.07 -13.41 63.78
CA PRO A 144 10.63 -13.92 65.09
C PRO A 144 10.80 -15.43 65.25
N ASP A 145 10.43 -16.21 64.23
CA ASP A 145 10.54 -17.66 64.24
C ASP A 145 12.01 -18.10 64.28
N ILE A 146 12.88 -17.43 63.51
CA ILE A 146 14.32 -17.69 63.48
C ILE A 146 14.95 -17.34 64.84
N ALA A 147 14.65 -16.16 65.37
CA ALA A 147 15.20 -15.70 66.65
C ALA A 147 14.79 -16.61 67.80
N SER A 148 13.52 -17.01 67.87
CA SER A 148 13.02 -17.92 68.91
C SER A 148 13.63 -19.33 68.82
N THR A 149 13.78 -19.86 67.61
CA THR A 149 14.34 -21.21 67.39
C THR A 149 15.84 -21.28 67.69
N THR A 150 16.58 -20.21 67.38
CA THR A 150 18.04 -20.17 67.54
C THR A 150 18.49 -19.54 68.86
N GLY A 151 17.57 -18.92 69.60
CA GLY A 151 17.89 -18.14 70.80
C GLY A 151 18.61 -16.82 70.49
N ALA A 152 18.59 -16.35 69.25
CA ALA A 152 19.23 -15.10 68.83
C ALA A 152 18.42 -13.86 69.22
N ASP A 153 19.07 -12.70 69.27
CA ASP A 153 18.39 -11.42 69.46
C ASP A 153 17.49 -11.10 68.25
N LEU A 154 16.23 -10.75 68.52
CA LEU A 154 15.24 -10.48 67.47
C LEU A 154 15.62 -9.26 66.63
N ALA A 155 16.06 -8.17 67.27
CA ALA A 155 16.39 -6.93 66.56
C ALA A 155 17.60 -7.13 65.64
N ALA A 156 18.63 -7.83 66.12
CA ALA A 156 19.78 -8.23 65.33
C ALA A 156 19.39 -9.16 64.17
N THR A 157 18.49 -10.13 64.42
CA THR A 157 18.00 -11.05 63.38
C THR A 157 17.25 -10.32 62.26
N VAL A 158 16.35 -9.39 62.61
CA VAL A 158 15.65 -8.53 61.64
C VAL A 158 16.65 -7.71 60.83
N ALA A 159 17.62 -7.06 61.48
CA ALA A 159 18.59 -6.20 60.81
C ALA A 159 19.48 -6.99 59.83
N VAL A 160 19.93 -8.19 60.22
CA VAL A 160 20.74 -9.05 59.35
C VAL A 160 19.92 -9.55 58.16
N LEU A 161 18.69 -10.02 58.38
CA LEU A 161 17.84 -10.53 57.31
C LEU A 161 17.43 -9.43 56.33
N ASP A 162 17.04 -8.24 56.81
CA ASP A 162 16.69 -7.10 55.95
C ASP A 162 17.87 -6.73 55.04
N ARG A 163 19.08 -6.63 55.61
CA ARG A 163 20.31 -6.37 54.83
C ARG A 163 20.56 -7.44 53.77
N LEU A 164 20.46 -8.72 54.13
CA LEU A 164 20.73 -9.84 53.20
C LEU A 164 19.67 -9.93 52.09
N VAL A 165 18.40 -9.79 52.43
CA VAL A 165 17.30 -9.81 51.45
C VAL A 165 17.43 -8.64 50.48
N ARG A 166 17.72 -7.43 50.97
CA ARG A 166 17.96 -6.27 50.10
C ARG A 166 19.17 -6.47 49.18
N ALA A 167 20.27 -7.02 49.71
CA ALA A 167 21.44 -7.34 48.90
C ALA A 167 21.08 -8.34 47.78
N GLN A 168 20.33 -9.39 48.09
CA GLN A 168 19.85 -10.35 47.10
C GLN A 168 18.91 -9.72 46.07
N LEU A 169 17.98 -8.87 46.50
CA LEU A 169 17.07 -8.15 45.60
C LEU A 169 17.82 -7.23 44.64
N ASN A 170 18.92 -6.61 45.09
CA ASN A 170 19.80 -5.82 44.21
C ASN A 170 20.50 -6.71 43.17
N VAL A 171 21.05 -7.86 43.60
CA VAL A 171 21.66 -8.83 42.66
C VAL A 171 20.65 -9.28 41.60
N LEU A 172 19.40 -9.55 42.00
CA LEU A 172 18.34 -9.92 41.05
C LEU A 172 17.94 -8.76 40.14
N ALA A 173 17.99 -7.51 40.62
CA ALA A 173 17.69 -6.34 39.81
C ALA A 173 18.78 -6.06 38.75
N ASP A 174 20.03 -6.41 39.04
CA ASP A 174 21.17 -6.27 38.12
C ASP A 174 21.25 -7.42 37.09
N LEU A 175 20.52 -8.53 37.30
CA LEU A 175 20.50 -9.66 36.39
C LEU A 175 19.72 -9.30 35.11
N PRO A 176 20.35 -9.38 33.92
CA PRO A 176 19.67 -9.00 32.69
C PRO A 176 18.63 -10.07 32.29
N LEU A 177 17.53 -9.62 31.68
CA LEU A 177 16.35 -10.46 31.43
C LEU A 177 16.61 -11.64 30.48
N ASP A 178 17.57 -11.51 29.58
CA ASP A 178 18.03 -12.59 28.69
C ASP A 178 18.63 -13.76 29.49
N LYS A 179 19.35 -13.46 30.57
CA LYS A 179 19.92 -14.47 31.47
C LYS A 179 18.88 -15.12 32.38
N LEU A 180 17.72 -14.49 32.58
CA LEU A 180 16.60 -15.07 33.32
C LEU A 180 15.78 -16.04 32.44
N GLY A 181 15.73 -15.79 31.13
CA GLY A 181 14.98 -16.59 30.15
C GLY A 181 15.79 -17.66 29.43
N ALA A 182 17.12 -17.62 29.51
CA ALA A 182 17.99 -18.68 29.02
C ALA A 182 17.77 -19.95 29.85
N SER A 183 16.92 -20.84 29.35
CA SER A 183 16.84 -22.22 29.83
C SER A 183 18.21 -22.89 29.70
N ASP A 184 18.55 -23.78 30.65
CA ASP A 184 19.78 -24.59 30.65
C ASP A 184 20.01 -25.40 29.35
N ASP A 185 19.02 -25.47 28.45
CA ASP A 185 19.10 -26.13 27.13
C ASP A 185 19.87 -25.34 26.05
N ASP A 186 20.12 -24.03 26.21
CA ASP A 186 20.88 -23.22 25.23
C ASP A 186 22.41 -23.41 25.35
N TRP A 187 22.89 -24.25 26.28
CA TRP A 187 24.31 -24.57 26.53
C TRP A 187 24.79 -25.89 25.90
N GLN A 188 24.32 -26.25 24.70
CA GLN A 188 24.94 -27.31 23.90
C GLN A 188 25.25 -26.87 22.47
N GLY A 189 26.56 -26.69 22.21
CA GLY A 189 27.14 -26.92 20.90
C GLY A 189 27.65 -25.68 20.19
N ASP A 190 28.87 -25.27 20.53
CA ASP A 190 29.86 -24.77 19.57
C ASP A 190 31.25 -25.01 20.16
N ASP A 191 31.64 -26.28 20.21
CA ASP A 191 33.03 -26.72 20.35
C ASP A 191 33.17 -28.09 19.65
N ALA A 192 33.43 -28.06 18.35
CA ALA A 192 34.10 -29.11 17.58
C ALA A 192 34.59 -28.56 16.23
#